data_AF-A0A8V5G2T6-F1
#
_entry.id   AF-A0A8V5G2T6-F1
#
_cell.length_a   1.000
_cell.length_b   1.000
_cell.length_c   1.000
_cell.angle_alpha   90.00
_cell.angle_beta   90.00
_cell.angle_gamma   90.00
#
_symmetry.space_group_name_H-M   'P 1'
#
loop_
_entity.id
_entity.type
_entity.pdbx_description
1 polymer ?
#
loop_
_entity_poly.entity_id
_entity_poly.type
_entity_poly.pdbx_seq_one_letter_code
_entity_poly.pdbx_strand_id
1 'polypeptide(L)'
;QTRACRAALFCAIGMLRMPLSLGILLALLGSSWAQGSAPQALVSELLQRLEGSVLEDASPDPSVLLALNLAGTSNRAVQKLLLEQLKEQAVKRAPHGMASGQVALLVLALLSSCQDPQQVQALGLSVDLLHILQQRTDEELANMEVEGVPRTTLYSVGLDTLTLCLTGVGGYQEASVELAKELLSPSSPLSVDTQAMAVLALVCTHGRTELRDVRDLLQEAVSMVTNGFLDEQEEKGGLIGNIYSMGLAMQPSLWCPSITSSCPWPWPSSCLRCWAGHTWMQPAWIVPPAPAHPGACWMHP
;
A
#
# COMPACT_ATOMS: atom_id res chain seq x y z
N GLN A 1 13.97 -13.67 12.66
CA GLN A 1 13.41 -12.30 12.61
C GLN A 1 12.41 -12.12 11.47
N THR A 2 12.74 -12.32 10.19
CA THR A 2 11.78 -12.12 9.07
C THR A 2 10.48 -12.97 9.13
N ARG A 3 10.55 -14.25 9.54
CA ARG A 3 9.33 -15.09 9.73
C ARG A 3 8.49 -14.70 10.96
N ALA A 4 9.12 -14.15 12.01
CA ALA A 4 8.44 -13.76 13.24
C ALA A 4 7.76 -12.38 13.11
N CYS A 5 8.31 -11.47 12.31
CA CYS A 5 7.64 -10.22 11.99
C CYS A 5 6.41 -10.40 11.10
N ARG A 6 6.51 -11.27 10.07
CA ARG A 6 5.34 -11.67 9.28
C ARG A 6 4.21 -12.15 10.20
N ALA A 7 4.52 -12.96 11.21
CA ALA A 7 3.54 -13.41 12.19
C ALA A 7 2.97 -12.27 13.06
N ALA A 8 3.76 -11.28 13.48
CA ALA A 8 3.30 -10.16 14.30
C ALA A 8 2.41 -9.17 13.53
N LEU A 9 2.69 -8.93 12.25
CA LEU A 9 1.84 -8.12 11.36
C LEU A 9 0.52 -8.84 11.02
N PHE A 10 0.56 -10.16 10.84
CA PHE A 10 -0.63 -11.01 10.81
C PHE A 10 -1.38 -11.04 12.15
N CYS A 11 -0.70 -10.91 13.30
CA CYS A 11 -1.31 -10.97 14.63
C CYS A 11 -2.06 -9.67 15.01
N ALA A 12 -1.59 -8.51 14.55
CA ALA A 12 -2.29 -7.24 14.74
C ALA A 12 -3.65 -7.20 14.02
N ILE A 13 -3.84 -8.02 12.99
CA ILE A 13 -5.09 -8.19 12.24
C ILE A 13 -5.87 -9.43 12.75
N GLY A 14 -5.19 -10.41 13.33
CA GLY A 14 -5.75 -11.67 13.82
C GLY A 14 -6.50 -11.64 15.17
N MET A 15 -6.77 -10.47 15.76
CA MET A 15 -7.56 -10.37 17.01
C MET A 15 -9.09 -10.34 16.80
N LEU A 16 -9.58 -10.63 15.59
CA LEU A 16 -10.95 -11.10 15.39
C LEU A 16 -11.09 -12.55 15.91
N ARG A 17 -11.53 -12.70 17.17
CA ARG A 17 -12.11 -13.93 17.80
C ARG A 17 -13.07 -14.65 16.81
N MET A 18 -13.19 -15.98 16.62
CA MET A 18 -12.79 -17.30 17.21
C MET A 18 -13.36 -18.40 16.23
N PRO A 19 -13.14 -19.74 16.38
CA PRO A 19 -12.03 -20.52 16.93
C PRO A 19 -11.38 -21.47 15.90
N LEU A 20 -10.21 -22.00 16.27
CA LEU A 20 -9.50 -23.09 15.61
C LEU A 20 -10.34 -24.39 15.53
N SER A 21 -10.87 -24.72 14.35
CA SER A 21 -11.12 -26.12 13.96
C SER A 21 -11.56 -26.24 12.50
N LEU A 22 -10.67 -25.96 11.54
CA LEU A 22 -10.83 -26.46 10.16
C LEU A 22 -9.50 -26.48 9.37
N GLY A 23 -8.37 -26.65 10.05
CA GLY A 23 -7.04 -26.57 9.45
C GLY A 23 -6.56 -27.82 8.68
N ILE A 24 -7.42 -28.81 8.41
CA ILE A 24 -6.98 -30.11 7.85
C ILE A 24 -7.73 -30.50 6.55
N LEU A 25 -8.66 -29.68 6.05
CA LEU A 25 -9.50 -30.05 4.88
C LEU A 25 -9.40 -29.14 3.65
N LEU A 26 -8.36 -28.31 3.55
CA LEU A 26 -8.08 -27.47 2.36
C LEU A 26 -6.87 -27.92 1.54
N ALA A 27 -6.28 -29.09 1.82
CA ALA A 27 -5.13 -29.61 1.08
C ALA A 27 -5.47 -30.62 -0.05
N LEU A 28 -6.76 -30.95 -0.28
CA LEU A 28 -7.14 -32.02 -1.24
C LEU A 28 -8.24 -31.64 -2.25
N LEU A 29 -8.55 -30.36 -2.43
CA LEU A 29 -9.36 -29.91 -3.56
C LEU A 29 -8.53 -28.98 -4.42
N GLY A 30 -7.81 -29.61 -5.36
CA GLY A 30 -7.24 -28.95 -6.52
C GLY A 30 -8.33 -28.17 -7.23
N SER A 31 -8.30 -26.86 -7.06
CA SER A 31 -9.17 -25.92 -7.75
C SER A 31 -8.27 -25.08 -8.65
N SER A 32 -8.54 -25.16 -9.95
CA SER A 32 -7.83 -24.51 -11.07
C SER A 32 -7.92 -22.98 -11.09
N TRP A 33 -7.67 -22.31 -9.95
CA TRP A 33 -7.76 -20.84 -9.83
C TRP A 33 -6.39 -20.17 -9.65
N ALA A 34 -5.30 -20.94 -9.78
CA ALA A 34 -3.93 -20.44 -9.77
C ALA A 34 -3.30 -20.53 -11.17
N GLN A 35 -3.85 -19.80 -12.15
CA GLN A 35 -3.20 -19.62 -13.45
C GLN A 35 -3.01 -18.13 -13.73
N GLY A 36 -1.98 -17.60 -13.08
CA GLY A 36 -1.54 -16.22 -13.22
C GLY A 36 -0.53 -15.88 -12.15
N SER A 37 0.63 -16.53 -12.15
CA SER A 37 1.81 -15.97 -11.49
C SER A 37 2.65 -15.24 -12.54
N ALA A 38 3.19 -14.07 -12.18
CA ALA A 38 4.18 -13.43 -13.02
C ALA A 38 5.37 -14.39 -13.23
N PRO A 39 6.01 -14.39 -14.41
CA PRO A 39 7.18 -15.23 -14.63
C PRO A 39 8.25 -14.97 -13.56
N GLN A 40 8.68 -16.01 -12.86
CA GLN A 40 9.66 -15.90 -11.76
C GLN A 40 10.96 -15.22 -12.21
N ALA A 41 11.35 -15.43 -13.46
CA ALA A 41 12.52 -14.78 -14.07
C ALA A 41 12.36 -13.26 -14.15
N LEU A 42 11.18 -12.78 -14.56
CA LEU A 42 10.87 -11.34 -14.62
C LEU A 42 10.89 -10.73 -13.22
N VAL A 43 10.26 -11.38 -12.23
CA VAL A 43 10.29 -10.92 -10.83
C VAL A 43 11.72 -10.84 -10.31
N SER A 44 12.56 -11.83 -10.64
CA SER A 44 13.97 -11.85 -10.23
C SER A 44 14.79 -10.73 -10.89
N GLU A 45 14.57 -10.46 -12.18
CA GLU A 45 15.22 -9.36 -12.90
C GLU A 45 14.83 -7.99 -12.30
N LEU A 46 13.55 -7.82 -12.00
CA LEU A 46 13.01 -6.62 -11.38
C LEU A 46 13.61 -6.37 -9.98
N LEU A 47 13.76 -7.42 -9.17
CA LEU A 47 14.43 -7.33 -7.88
C LEU A 47 15.90 -6.96 -8.01
N GLN A 48 16.61 -7.53 -8.98
CA GLN A 48 18.01 -7.17 -9.23
C GLN A 48 18.17 -5.69 -9.63
N ARG A 49 17.25 -5.15 -10.43
CA ARG A 49 17.24 -3.72 -10.80
C ARG A 49 16.98 -2.82 -9.58
N LEU A 50 16.01 -3.19 -8.73
CA LEU A 50 15.76 -2.50 -7.47
C LEU A 50 17.00 -2.50 -6.57
N GLU A 51 17.65 -3.65 -6.42
CA GLU A 51 18.89 -3.76 -5.63
C GLU A 51 20.04 -2.92 -6.21
N GLY A 52 20.19 -2.91 -7.55
CA GLY A 52 21.17 -2.08 -8.24
C GLY A 52 20.99 -0.59 -7.96
N SER A 53 19.74 -0.11 -7.93
CA SER A 53 19.43 1.31 -7.70
C SER A 53 19.89 1.83 -6.33
N VAL A 54 19.99 0.95 -5.32
CA VAL A 54 20.49 1.30 -3.99
C VAL A 54 22.00 1.55 -4.00
N LEU A 55 22.73 0.91 -4.89
CA LEU A 55 24.20 0.93 -4.93
C LEU A 55 24.75 2.10 -5.77
N GLU A 56 23.93 2.75 -6.58
CA GLU A 56 24.33 3.83 -7.50
C GLU A 56 24.41 5.22 -6.84
N ASP A 57 24.56 5.30 -5.51
CA ASP A 57 24.64 6.55 -4.71
C ASP A 57 23.43 7.49 -4.90
N ALA A 58 22.29 6.92 -5.30
CA ALA A 58 21.02 7.63 -5.41
C ALA A 58 20.47 8.00 -4.01
N SER A 59 19.66 9.06 -3.94
CA SER A 59 18.93 9.39 -2.71
C SER A 59 18.10 8.17 -2.27
N PRO A 60 18.18 7.77 -0.99
CA PRO A 60 17.46 6.59 -0.53
C PRO A 60 15.95 6.75 -0.73
N ASP A 61 15.32 5.71 -1.29
CA ASP A 61 13.90 5.69 -1.62
C ASP A 61 13.18 4.67 -0.72
N PRO A 62 12.24 5.11 0.14
CA PRO A 62 11.50 4.19 1.00
C PRO A 62 10.64 3.20 0.21
N SER A 63 10.16 3.56 -0.98
CA SER A 63 9.35 2.67 -1.82
C SER A 63 10.15 1.45 -2.30
N VAL A 64 11.46 1.62 -2.56
CA VAL A 64 12.36 0.53 -2.93
C VAL A 64 12.51 -0.45 -1.78
N LEU A 65 12.74 0.03 -0.54
CA LEU A 65 12.85 -0.85 0.62
C LEU A 65 11.55 -1.63 0.87
N LEU A 66 10.42 -0.93 0.80
CA LEU A 66 9.10 -1.52 0.94
C LEU A 66 8.86 -2.62 -0.11
N ALA A 67 9.15 -2.35 -1.38
CA ALA A 67 9.01 -3.32 -2.47
C ALA A 67 9.92 -4.55 -2.27
N LEU A 68 11.19 -4.35 -1.90
CA LEU A 68 12.14 -5.43 -1.63
C LEU A 68 11.66 -6.33 -0.47
N ASN A 69 11.12 -5.74 0.59
CA ASN A 69 10.60 -6.47 1.74
C ASN A 69 9.33 -7.27 1.40
N LEU A 70 8.38 -6.66 0.69
CA LEU A 70 7.15 -7.30 0.21
C LEU A 70 7.43 -8.48 -0.73
N ALA A 71 8.37 -8.30 -1.66
CA ALA A 71 8.75 -9.34 -2.60
C ALA A 71 9.59 -10.45 -1.96
N GLY A 72 10.17 -10.21 -0.78
CA GLY A 72 10.98 -11.17 -0.05
C GLY A 72 12.34 -11.43 -0.69
N THR A 73 13.07 -10.38 -1.11
CA THR A 73 14.43 -10.54 -1.63
C THR A 73 15.35 -11.28 -0.64
N SER A 74 16.33 -12.01 -1.18
CA SER A 74 17.39 -12.68 -0.43
C SER A 74 18.56 -11.75 -0.07
N ASN A 75 18.70 -10.58 -0.70
CA ASN A 75 19.83 -9.69 -0.51
C ASN A 75 19.70 -8.80 0.74
N ARG A 76 19.92 -9.41 1.89
CA ARG A 76 19.81 -8.76 3.21
C ARG A 76 20.81 -7.61 3.41
N ALA A 77 21.95 -7.63 2.71
CA ALA A 77 22.95 -6.58 2.83
C ALA A 77 22.43 -5.26 2.24
N VAL A 78 21.83 -5.32 1.05
CA VAL A 78 21.21 -4.16 0.39
C VAL A 78 20.04 -3.62 1.21
N GLN A 79 19.16 -4.49 1.71
CA GLN A 79 18.04 -4.08 2.57
C GLN A 79 18.53 -3.35 3.84
N LYS A 80 19.58 -3.87 4.49
CA LYS A 80 20.14 -3.26 5.71
C LYS A 80 20.79 -1.91 5.41
N LEU A 81 21.52 -1.80 4.30
CA LEU A 81 22.13 -0.53 3.88
C LEU A 81 21.06 0.53 3.66
N LEU A 82 20.03 0.21 2.86
CA LEU A 82 18.95 1.15 2.56
C LEU A 82 18.16 1.53 3.82
N LEU A 83 17.92 0.59 4.74
CA LEU A 83 17.26 0.87 6.01
C LEU A 83 18.01 1.91 6.84
N GLU A 84 19.34 1.78 6.99
CA GLU A 84 20.11 2.76 7.75
C GLU A 84 20.14 4.13 7.06
N GLN A 85 20.25 4.17 5.72
CA GLN A 85 20.14 5.42 4.96
C GLN A 85 18.79 6.12 5.16
N LEU A 86 17.69 5.36 5.18
CA LEU A 86 16.35 5.89 5.42
C LEU A 86 16.17 6.39 6.86
N LYS A 87 16.76 5.71 7.85
CA LYS A 87 16.76 6.19 9.25
C LYS A 87 17.53 7.50 9.38
N GLU A 88 18.68 7.64 8.72
CA GLU A 88 19.41 8.90 8.67
C GLU A 88 18.61 10.01 7.99
N GLN A 89 17.94 9.72 6.87
CA GLN A 89 17.08 10.66 6.18
C GLN A 89 15.91 11.11 7.07
N ALA A 90 15.29 10.17 7.79
CA ALA A 90 14.19 10.42 8.69
C ALA A 90 14.56 11.44 9.77
N VAL A 91 15.65 11.20 10.52
CA VAL A 91 16.08 12.12 11.59
C VAL A 91 16.53 13.49 11.06
N LYS A 92 17.09 13.56 9.84
CA LYS A 92 17.58 14.80 9.23
C LYS A 92 16.50 15.65 8.57
N ARG A 93 15.43 15.05 8.05
CA ARG A 93 14.48 15.75 7.16
C ARG A 93 13.05 15.76 7.66
N ALA A 94 12.58 14.72 8.36
CA ALA A 94 11.18 14.66 8.80
C ALA A 94 10.78 15.85 9.69
N PRO A 95 11.59 16.28 10.68
CA PRO A 95 11.27 17.45 11.50
C PRO A 95 11.33 18.78 10.73
N HIS A 96 11.99 18.82 9.58
CA HIS A 96 12.36 20.03 8.86
C HIS A 96 11.56 20.24 7.56
N GLY A 97 10.32 19.77 7.51
CA GLY A 97 9.39 20.07 6.41
C GLY A 97 9.35 19.01 5.31
N MET A 98 9.59 17.74 5.64
CA MET A 98 9.24 16.63 4.74
C MET A 98 7.72 16.60 4.51
N ALA A 99 7.30 16.36 3.26
CA ALA A 99 5.89 16.25 2.89
C ALA A 99 5.24 15.03 3.56
N SER A 100 3.93 15.09 3.82
CA SER A 100 3.20 14.05 4.55
C SER A 100 3.37 12.66 3.92
N GLY A 101 3.11 12.55 2.62
CA GLY A 101 3.26 11.28 1.89
C GLY A 101 4.67 10.71 1.89
N GLN A 102 5.71 11.55 1.99
CA GLN A 102 7.09 11.06 2.14
C GLN A 102 7.35 10.49 3.53
N VAL A 103 6.79 11.12 4.58
CA VAL A 103 6.82 10.59 5.95
C VAL A 103 6.05 9.27 6.02
N ALA A 104 4.87 9.18 5.39
CA ALA A 104 4.08 7.96 5.31
C ALA A 104 4.86 6.80 4.67
N LEU A 105 5.53 7.05 3.53
CA LEU A 105 6.40 6.06 2.89
C LEU A 105 7.56 5.61 3.78
N LEU A 106 8.19 6.52 4.52
CA LEU A 106 9.23 6.16 5.49
C LEU A 106 8.68 5.25 6.59
N VAL A 107 7.50 5.58 7.13
CA VAL A 107 6.83 4.75 8.15
C VAL A 107 6.54 3.35 7.61
N LEU A 108 5.95 3.23 6.41
CA LEU A 108 5.68 1.93 5.79
C LEU A 108 6.94 1.11 5.53
N ALA A 109 8.01 1.75 5.04
CA ALA A 109 9.29 1.09 4.82
C ALA A 109 9.91 0.56 6.13
N LEU A 110 9.84 1.34 7.21
CA LEU A 110 10.29 0.93 8.55
C LEU A 110 9.47 -0.22 9.11
N LEU A 111 8.14 -0.16 8.99
CA LEU A 111 7.24 -1.24 9.42
C LEU A 111 7.53 -2.54 8.66
N SER A 112 7.75 -2.47 7.34
CA SER A 112 8.13 -3.63 6.53
C SER A 112 9.49 -4.22 6.92
N SER A 113 10.33 -3.44 7.62
CA SER A 113 11.63 -3.85 8.18
C SER A 113 11.56 -4.16 9.69
N CYS A 114 10.36 -4.22 10.26
CA CYS A 114 10.11 -4.40 11.70
C CYS A 114 10.80 -3.37 12.60
N GLN A 115 10.99 -2.15 12.12
CA GLN A 115 11.48 -1.04 12.94
C GLN A 115 10.28 -0.28 13.52
N ASP A 116 10.45 0.21 14.75
CA ASP A 116 9.47 1.08 15.41
C ASP A 116 9.56 2.51 14.83
N PRO A 117 8.52 3.01 14.13
CA PRO A 117 8.53 4.36 13.57
C PRO A 117 8.40 5.48 14.62
N GLN A 118 8.04 5.17 15.87
CA GLN A 118 7.98 6.17 16.96
C GLN A 118 9.34 6.47 17.59
N GLN A 119 10.31 5.57 17.41
CA GLN A 119 11.63 5.66 18.03
C GLN A 119 12.74 5.47 17.01
N VAL A 120 12.67 6.21 15.91
CA VAL A 120 13.70 6.14 14.86
C VAL A 120 14.94 6.87 15.33
N GLN A 121 16.05 6.12 15.48
CA GLN A 121 17.33 6.65 15.93
C GLN A 121 18.42 6.51 14.86
N ALA A 122 19.12 7.61 14.58
CA ALA A 122 20.30 7.66 13.73
C ALA A 122 21.14 8.90 14.05
N LEU A 123 22.46 8.81 13.90
CA LEU A 123 23.39 9.95 14.10
C LEU A 123 23.29 10.65 15.46
N GLY A 124 22.89 9.92 16.50
CA GLY A 124 22.66 10.47 17.85
C GLY A 124 21.37 11.31 17.99
N LEU A 125 20.51 11.32 16.96
CA LEU A 125 19.20 11.96 16.95
C LEU A 125 18.09 10.92 17.03
N SER A 126 16.92 11.32 17.53
CA SER A 126 15.71 10.50 17.59
C SER A 126 14.52 11.28 17.05
N VAL A 127 13.62 10.59 16.34
CA VAL A 127 12.38 11.19 15.82
C VAL A 127 11.20 10.22 15.96
N ASP A 128 10.04 10.77 16.31
CA ASP A 128 8.75 10.07 16.25
C ASP A 128 8.06 10.41 14.93
N LEU A 129 8.12 9.47 13.97
CA LEU A 129 7.53 9.69 12.65
C LEU A 129 6.01 9.58 12.66
N LEU A 130 5.41 8.85 13.61
CA LEU A 130 3.95 8.75 13.69
C LEU A 130 3.34 10.07 14.15
N HIS A 131 3.97 10.73 15.13
CA HIS A 131 3.56 12.05 15.55
C HIS A 131 3.68 13.09 14.42
N ILE A 132 4.80 13.08 13.68
CA ILE A 132 5.00 13.98 12.54
C ILE A 132 3.99 13.69 11.43
N LEU A 133 3.73 12.41 11.14
CA LEU A 133 2.76 12.02 10.13
C LEU A 133 1.36 12.53 10.48
N GLN A 134 0.90 12.28 11.71
CA GLN A 134 -0.41 12.74 12.18
C GLN A 134 -0.53 14.27 12.04
N GLN A 135 0.45 15.02 12.54
CA GLN A 135 0.44 16.48 12.44
C GLN A 135 0.33 16.95 10.99
N ARG A 136 1.10 16.33 10.08
CA ARG A 136 1.10 16.70 8.66
C ARG A 136 -0.21 16.34 7.98
N THR A 137 -0.82 15.21 8.31
CA THR A 137 -2.13 14.83 7.81
C THR A 137 -3.21 15.80 8.27
N ASP A 138 -3.17 16.25 9.54
CA ASP A 138 -4.09 17.27 10.04
C ASP A 138 -3.94 18.60 9.28
N GLU A 139 -2.70 18.98 8.93
CA GLU A 139 -2.44 20.14 8.07
C GLU A 139 -3.00 19.97 6.65
N GLU A 140 -2.96 18.76 6.07
CA GLU A 140 -3.56 18.47 4.76
C GLU A 140 -5.09 18.59 4.81
N LEU A 141 -5.73 18.00 5.83
CA LEU A 141 -7.19 18.05 6.00
C LEU A 141 -7.68 19.48 6.26
N ALA A 142 -6.99 20.24 7.11
CA ALA A 142 -7.32 21.64 7.33
C ALA A 142 -7.22 22.47 6.03
N ASN A 143 -6.25 22.16 5.16
CA ASN A 143 -6.14 22.84 3.87
C ASN A 143 -7.25 22.41 2.90
N MET A 144 -7.65 21.15 2.91
CA MET A 144 -8.81 20.67 2.14
C MET A 144 -10.10 21.38 2.56
N GLU A 145 -10.31 21.62 3.85
CA GLU A 145 -11.48 22.34 4.35
C GLU A 145 -11.52 23.80 3.87
N VAL A 146 -10.37 24.48 3.83
CA VAL A 146 -10.28 25.90 3.48
C VAL A 146 -10.20 26.14 1.97
N GLU A 147 -9.36 25.38 1.27
CA GLU A 147 -9.03 25.60 -0.14
C GLU A 147 -9.70 24.59 -1.09
N GLY A 148 -10.38 23.56 -0.55
CA GLY A 148 -11.00 22.48 -1.32
C GLY A 148 -10.00 21.46 -1.88
N VAL A 149 -8.71 21.59 -1.58
CA VAL A 149 -7.64 20.69 -2.05
C VAL A 149 -6.55 20.54 -0.98
N PRO A 150 -5.83 19.41 -0.92
CA PRO A 150 -4.67 19.27 -0.02
C PRO A 150 -3.51 20.17 -0.45
N ARG A 151 -2.59 20.46 0.48
CA ARG A 151 -1.33 21.16 0.19
C ARG A 151 -0.42 20.33 -0.71
N THR A 152 -0.50 19.00 -0.58
CA THR A 152 0.19 18.05 -1.45
C THR A 152 -0.74 17.51 -2.53
N THR A 153 -1.20 16.26 -2.39
CA THR A 153 -2.07 15.58 -3.35
C THR A 153 -2.99 14.62 -2.62
N LEU A 154 -4.15 14.31 -3.21
CA LEU A 154 -5.06 13.29 -2.67
C LEU A 154 -4.39 11.90 -2.61
N TYR A 155 -3.43 11.62 -3.49
CA TYR A 155 -2.60 10.41 -3.40
C TYR A 155 -1.81 10.38 -2.08
N SER A 156 -1.17 11.50 -1.71
CA SER A 156 -0.44 11.63 -0.45
C SER A 156 -1.37 11.50 0.75
N VAL A 157 -2.54 12.12 0.73
CA VAL A 157 -3.56 11.97 1.79
C VAL A 157 -4.02 10.52 1.91
N GLY A 158 -4.25 9.83 0.79
CA GLY A 158 -4.54 8.38 0.78
C GLY A 158 -3.43 7.57 1.45
N LEU A 159 -2.18 7.87 1.13
CA LEU A 159 -1.02 7.18 1.69
C LEU A 159 -0.83 7.43 3.19
N ASP A 160 -1.04 8.67 3.62
CA ASP A 160 -1.04 9.07 5.03
C ASP A 160 -2.11 8.31 5.80
N THR A 161 -3.35 8.31 5.28
CA THR A 161 -4.51 7.66 5.88
C THR A 161 -4.31 6.16 6.01
N LEU A 162 -3.81 5.51 4.95
CA LEU A 162 -3.45 4.09 4.99
C LEU A 162 -2.43 3.81 6.08
N THR A 163 -1.39 4.64 6.17
CA THR A 163 -0.29 4.45 7.11
C THR A 163 -0.73 4.63 8.56
N LEU A 164 -1.50 5.68 8.85
CA LEU A 164 -2.10 5.93 10.16
C LEU A 164 -3.07 4.80 10.56
N CYS A 165 -3.91 4.36 9.62
CA CYS A 165 -4.79 3.22 9.84
C CYS A 165 -4.00 1.95 10.18
N LEU A 166 -2.98 1.59 9.39
CA LEU A 166 -2.15 0.39 9.61
C LEU A 166 -1.46 0.39 10.97
N THR A 167 -1.02 1.56 11.42
CA THR A 167 -0.36 1.74 12.72
C THR A 167 -1.35 1.87 13.89
N GLY A 168 -2.64 2.04 13.61
CA GLY A 168 -3.68 2.15 14.63
C GLY A 168 -3.59 3.43 15.44
N VAL A 169 -2.95 4.48 14.90
CA VAL A 169 -2.80 5.78 15.57
C VAL A 169 -3.49 6.87 14.76
N GLY A 170 -3.98 7.89 15.46
CA GLY A 170 -4.37 9.14 14.82
C GLY A 170 -5.76 9.19 14.19
N GLY A 171 -6.03 10.29 13.50
CA GLY A 171 -7.33 10.67 12.93
C GLY A 171 -7.68 10.03 11.58
N TYR A 172 -7.21 8.81 11.31
CA TYR A 172 -7.37 8.17 9.99
C TYR A 172 -8.83 7.99 9.55
N GLN A 173 -9.79 7.96 10.49
CA GLN A 173 -11.22 7.88 10.16
C GLN A 173 -11.73 9.14 9.46
N GLU A 174 -11.36 10.32 9.95
CA GLU A 174 -11.75 11.61 9.38
C GLU A 174 -11.18 11.76 7.97
N ALA A 175 -9.88 11.50 7.82
CA ALA A 175 -9.22 11.51 6.51
C ALA A 175 -9.86 10.51 5.52
N SER A 176 -10.29 9.34 6.00
CA SER A 176 -11.00 8.36 5.16
C SER A 176 -12.37 8.86 4.70
N VAL A 177 -13.09 9.60 5.54
CA VAL A 177 -14.39 10.19 5.18
C VAL A 177 -14.19 11.26 4.10
N GLU A 178 -13.19 12.12 4.24
CA GLU A 178 -12.89 13.14 3.22
C GLU A 178 -12.45 12.51 1.90
N LEU A 179 -11.57 11.49 1.93
CA LEU A 179 -11.20 10.73 0.73
C LEU A 179 -12.41 10.06 0.06
N ALA A 180 -13.34 9.50 0.83
CA ALA A 180 -14.54 8.88 0.29
C ALA A 180 -15.44 9.90 -0.42
N LYS A 181 -15.61 11.10 0.15
CA LYS A 181 -16.35 12.20 -0.49
C LYS A 181 -15.71 12.63 -1.80
N GLU A 182 -14.38 12.78 -1.83
CA GLU A 182 -13.64 13.13 -3.06
C GLU A 182 -13.80 12.06 -4.14
N LEU A 183 -13.78 10.77 -3.78
CA LEU A 183 -14.00 9.67 -4.75
C LEU A 183 -15.43 9.64 -5.31
N LEU A 184 -16.41 9.99 -4.50
CA LEU A 184 -17.83 10.03 -4.89
C LEU A 184 -18.21 11.34 -5.60
N SER A 185 -17.32 12.34 -5.61
CA SER A 185 -17.59 13.64 -6.18
C SER A 185 -17.54 13.60 -7.72
N PRO A 186 -18.59 14.08 -8.43
CA PRO A 186 -18.62 14.09 -9.88
C PRO A 186 -17.76 15.20 -10.51
N SER A 187 -17.23 16.14 -9.70
CA SER A 187 -16.68 17.41 -10.18
C SER A 187 -15.23 17.33 -10.69
N SER A 188 -14.50 16.24 -10.45
CA SER A 188 -13.15 16.06 -11.00
C SER A 188 -12.78 14.59 -11.13
N PRO A 189 -12.47 14.08 -12.34
CA PRO A 189 -11.97 12.73 -12.49
C PRO A 189 -10.59 12.62 -11.84
N LEU A 190 -10.48 11.79 -10.79
CA LEU A 190 -9.22 11.47 -10.13
C LEU A 190 -8.40 10.48 -10.97
N SER A 191 -7.08 10.53 -10.83
CA SER A 191 -6.20 9.55 -11.49
C SER A 191 -6.38 8.16 -10.88
N VAL A 192 -6.15 7.11 -11.67
CA VAL A 192 -6.19 5.71 -11.23
C VAL A 192 -5.28 5.47 -10.01
N ASP A 193 -4.08 6.06 -9.99
CA ASP A 193 -3.17 5.95 -8.85
C ASP A 193 -3.75 6.53 -7.56
N THR A 194 -4.39 7.70 -7.67
CA THR A 194 -5.03 8.39 -6.54
C THR A 194 -6.21 7.58 -6.02
N GLN A 195 -7.07 7.12 -6.94
CA GLN A 195 -8.22 6.28 -6.61
C GLN A 195 -7.78 4.97 -5.94
N ALA A 196 -6.78 4.30 -6.49
CA ALA A 196 -6.27 3.05 -5.94
C ALA A 196 -5.67 3.23 -4.54
N MET A 197 -4.86 4.28 -4.33
CA MET A 197 -4.29 4.58 -3.01
C MET A 197 -5.37 4.94 -1.99
N ALA A 198 -6.36 5.76 -2.38
CA ALA A 198 -7.49 6.10 -1.53
C ALA A 198 -8.29 4.84 -1.14
N VAL A 199 -8.60 3.97 -2.11
CA VAL A 199 -9.28 2.70 -1.83
C VAL A 199 -8.50 1.83 -0.84
N LEU A 200 -7.17 1.72 -0.96
CA LEU A 200 -6.35 0.97 0.01
C LEU A 200 -6.55 1.53 1.44
N ALA A 201 -6.57 2.85 1.58
CA ALA A 201 -6.83 3.51 2.86
C ALA A 201 -8.26 3.24 3.38
N LEU A 202 -9.27 3.38 2.51
CA LEU A 202 -10.68 3.16 2.89
C LEU A 202 -10.92 1.71 3.32
N VAL A 203 -10.31 0.75 2.62
CA VAL A 203 -10.37 -0.68 2.96
C VAL A 203 -9.82 -0.92 4.36
N CYS A 204 -8.65 -0.34 4.65
CA CYS A 204 -8.03 -0.42 5.97
C CYS A 204 -8.96 0.14 7.07
N THR A 205 -9.52 1.33 6.85
CA THR A 205 -10.38 2.00 7.83
C THR A 205 -11.70 1.25 8.02
N HIS A 206 -12.31 0.76 6.95
CA HIS A 206 -13.53 -0.04 6.99
C HIS A 206 -13.37 -1.26 7.90
N GLY A 207 -12.24 -1.96 7.80
CA GLY A 207 -11.93 -3.13 8.64
C GLY A 207 -11.70 -2.83 10.13
N ARG A 208 -11.58 -1.55 10.51
CA ARG A 208 -11.27 -1.10 11.88
C ARG A 208 -12.31 -0.19 12.53
N THR A 209 -13.13 0.50 11.75
CA THR A 209 -14.16 1.40 12.28
C THR A 209 -15.37 0.63 12.77
N GLU A 210 -15.92 1.04 13.92
CA GLU A 210 -17.19 0.50 14.46
C GLU A 210 -18.40 1.39 14.11
N LEU A 211 -18.16 2.56 13.49
CA LEU A 211 -19.20 3.49 13.09
C LEU A 211 -19.86 3.02 11.80
N ARG A 212 -21.16 2.68 11.87
CA ARG A 212 -21.92 2.14 10.73
C ARG A 212 -21.99 3.12 9.57
N ASP A 213 -22.36 4.37 9.83
CA ASP A 213 -22.51 5.38 8.77
C ASP A 213 -21.18 5.62 8.02
N VAL A 214 -20.06 5.61 8.76
CA VAL A 214 -18.72 5.67 8.16
C VAL A 214 -18.48 4.42 7.31
N ARG A 215 -18.72 3.23 7.88
CA ARG A 215 -18.53 1.96 7.18
C ARG A 215 -19.31 1.90 5.87
N ASP A 216 -20.57 2.30 5.88
CA ASP A 216 -21.45 2.30 4.70
C ASP A 216 -20.95 3.28 3.62
N LEU A 217 -20.54 4.49 4.01
CA LEU A 217 -19.93 5.47 3.11
C LEU A 217 -18.64 4.95 2.47
N LEU A 218 -17.76 4.34 3.27
CA LEU A 218 -16.51 3.77 2.77
C LEU A 218 -16.79 2.63 1.79
N GLN A 219 -17.76 1.78 2.10
CA GLN A 219 -18.16 0.67 1.24
C GLN A 219 -18.72 1.17 -0.11
N GLU A 220 -19.51 2.24 -0.10
CA GLU A 220 -20.03 2.87 -1.31
C GLU A 220 -18.90 3.40 -2.20
N ALA A 221 -17.97 4.18 -1.64
CA ALA A 221 -16.82 4.73 -2.36
C ALA A 221 -15.91 3.63 -2.94
N VAL A 222 -15.60 2.60 -2.15
CA VAL A 222 -14.81 1.46 -2.60
C VAL A 222 -15.51 0.73 -3.75
N SER A 223 -16.83 0.53 -3.65
CA SER A 223 -17.61 -0.14 -4.70
C SER A 223 -17.63 0.67 -6.01
N MET A 224 -17.83 1.99 -5.92
CA MET A 224 -17.82 2.87 -7.10
C MET A 224 -16.50 2.79 -7.85
N VAL A 225 -15.37 2.95 -7.15
CA VAL A 225 -14.03 2.94 -7.75
C VAL A 225 -13.69 1.57 -8.33
N THR A 226 -13.94 0.50 -7.57
CA THR A 226 -13.61 -0.85 -8.03
C THR A 226 -14.47 -1.30 -9.21
N ASN A 227 -15.72 -0.87 -9.32
CA ASN A 227 -16.52 -1.09 -10.53
C ASN A 227 -15.98 -0.27 -11.70
N GLY A 228 -15.63 1.01 -11.50
CA GLY A 228 -15.01 1.84 -12.54
C GLY A 228 -13.70 1.25 -13.09
N PHE A 229 -12.88 0.64 -12.22
CA PHE A 229 -11.69 -0.10 -12.65
C PHE A 229 -12.03 -1.34 -13.50
N LEU A 230 -13.14 -2.06 -13.22
CA LEU A 230 -13.58 -3.20 -14.05
C LEU A 230 -14.00 -2.74 -15.43
N ASP A 231 -14.83 -1.70 -15.47
CA ASP A 231 -15.35 -1.13 -16.71
C ASP A 231 -14.18 -0.67 -17.60
N GLU A 232 -13.23 0.08 -17.02
CA GLU A 232 -12.04 0.53 -17.73
C GLU A 232 -11.19 -0.65 -18.23
N GLN A 233 -11.05 -1.69 -17.41
CA GLN A 233 -10.28 -2.87 -17.75
C GLN A 233 -10.89 -3.64 -18.93
N GLU A 234 -12.21 -3.79 -18.96
CA GLU A 234 -12.95 -4.44 -20.04
C GLU A 234 -12.82 -3.63 -21.34
N GLU A 235 -13.01 -2.32 -21.26
CA GLU A 235 -12.90 -1.39 -22.40
C GLU A 235 -11.48 -1.35 -22.98
N LYS A 236 -10.45 -1.41 -22.14
CA LYS A 236 -9.04 -1.26 -22.55
C LYS A 236 -8.29 -2.59 -22.70
N GLY A 237 -9.01 -3.69 -22.86
CA GLY A 237 -8.42 -4.99 -23.19
C GLY A 237 -7.49 -5.54 -22.10
N GLY A 238 -7.77 -5.24 -20.83
CA GLY A 238 -7.00 -5.73 -19.69
C GLY A 238 -6.20 -4.67 -18.93
N LEU A 239 -6.16 -3.41 -19.41
CA LEU A 239 -5.39 -2.33 -18.81
C LEU A 239 -6.27 -1.44 -17.92
N ILE A 240 -5.81 -1.14 -16.70
CA ILE A 240 -6.44 -0.14 -15.81
C ILE A 240 -5.52 1.08 -15.74
N GLY A 241 -6.00 2.25 -16.15
CA GLY A 241 -5.20 3.45 -16.31
C GLY A 241 -4.13 3.29 -17.39
N ASN A 242 -2.89 3.17 -16.95
CA ASN A 242 -1.73 2.89 -17.79
C ASN A 242 -0.85 1.81 -17.14
N ILE A 243 0.22 1.39 -17.81
CA ILE A 243 1.09 0.30 -17.34
C ILE A 243 1.71 0.58 -15.97
N TYR A 244 1.95 1.84 -15.62
CA TYR A 244 2.54 2.24 -14.33
C TYR A 244 1.50 2.26 -13.20
N SER A 245 0.26 2.65 -13.50
CA SER A 245 -0.83 2.73 -12.53
C SER A 245 -1.48 1.38 -12.23
N MET A 246 -1.43 0.45 -13.19
CA MET A 246 -2.10 -0.85 -13.08
C MET A 246 -1.60 -1.68 -11.90
N GLY A 247 -0.30 -1.63 -11.59
CA GLY A 247 0.28 -2.36 -10.46
C GLY A 247 -0.33 -1.95 -9.11
N LEU A 248 -0.67 -0.68 -8.96
CA LEU A 248 -1.34 -0.17 -7.75
C LEU A 248 -2.85 -0.46 -7.78
N ALA A 249 -3.50 -0.30 -8.94
CA ALA A 249 -4.94 -0.57 -9.12
C ALA A 249 -5.32 -2.04 -8.87
N MET A 250 -4.39 -2.98 -9.03
CA MET A 250 -4.60 -4.40 -8.72
C MET A 250 -4.52 -4.73 -7.22
N GLN A 251 -3.97 -3.84 -6.39
CA GLN A 251 -3.78 -4.13 -4.97
C GLN A 251 -5.08 -4.14 -4.15
N PRO A 252 -6.04 -3.21 -4.35
CA PRO A 252 -7.35 -3.30 -3.71
C PRO A 252 -8.07 -4.64 -3.92
N SER A 253 -7.91 -5.23 -5.10
CA SER A 253 -8.53 -6.50 -5.49
C SER A 253 -8.13 -7.67 -4.59
N LEU A 254 -6.93 -7.64 -4.00
CA LEU A 254 -6.44 -8.64 -3.05
C LEU A 254 -7.20 -8.62 -1.71
N TRP A 255 -7.87 -7.52 -1.37
CA TRP A 255 -8.52 -7.30 -0.07
C TRP A 255 -10.05 -7.22 -0.14
N CYS A 256 -10.60 -7.04 -1.33
CA CYS A 256 -12.04 -6.90 -1.57
C CYS A 256 -12.95 -7.99 -0.95
N PRO A 257 -12.53 -9.28 -0.78
CA PRO A 257 -13.37 -10.30 -0.15
C PRO A 257 -13.75 -10.02 1.32
N SER A 258 -13.05 -9.10 2.00
CA SER A 258 -13.30 -8.76 3.41
C SER A 258 -14.37 -7.68 3.63
N ILE A 259 -14.77 -6.97 2.57
CA ILE A 259 -15.67 -5.80 2.65
C ILE A 259 -17.02 -6.08 2.00
N THR A 260 -17.06 -6.85 0.91
CA THR A 260 -18.32 -7.23 0.28
C THR A 260 -18.31 -8.72 -0.08
N SER A 261 -19.42 -9.40 0.19
CA SER A 261 -19.71 -10.76 -0.31
C SER A 261 -19.90 -10.81 -1.84
N SER A 262 -19.80 -9.66 -2.51
CA SER A 262 -20.16 -9.46 -3.91
C SER A 262 -19.11 -8.66 -4.69
N CYS A 263 -17.85 -8.60 -4.24
CA CYS A 263 -16.80 -8.03 -5.08
C CYS A 263 -16.50 -9.05 -6.21
N PRO A 264 -16.93 -8.80 -7.46
CA PRO A 264 -16.81 -9.76 -8.54
C PRO A 264 -15.47 -9.53 -9.25
N TRP A 265 -14.39 -9.40 -8.49
CA TRP A 265 -13.03 -9.23 -9.00
C TRP A 265 -12.31 -10.59 -8.97
N PRO A 266 -12.58 -11.53 -9.89
CA PRO A 266 -11.61 -12.56 -10.15
C PRO A 266 -10.39 -11.88 -10.75
N TRP A 267 -9.20 -12.22 -10.26
CA TRP A 267 -7.93 -11.86 -10.88
C TRP A 267 -8.02 -12.02 -12.39
N PRO A 268 -8.05 -10.92 -13.17
CA PRO A 268 -8.12 -11.06 -14.59
C PRO A 268 -6.71 -11.43 -15.02
N SER A 269 -6.54 -12.68 -15.44
CA SER A 269 -5.31 -13.13 -16.09
C SER A 269 -4.89 -12.21 -17.25
N SER A 270 -5.80 -11.39 -17.80
CA SER A 270 -5.53 -10.29 -18.72
C SER A 270 -4.66 -9.18 -18.12
N CYS A 271 -4.94 -8.65 -16.93
CA CYS A 271 -4.11 -7.59 -16.30
C CYS A 271 -2.67 -8.06 -16.09
N LEU A 272 -2.50 -9.29 -15.57
CA LEU A 272 -1.18 -9.86 -15.34
C LEU A 272 -0.43 -10.13 -16.66
N ARG A 273 -1.13 -10.59 -17.71
CA ARG A 273 -0.56 -10.76 -19.05
C ARG A 273 -0.13 -9.42 -19.65
N CYS A 274 -0.95 -8.39 -19.53
CA CYS A 274 -0.59 -7.04 -19.96
C CYS A 274 0.65 -6.56 -19.20
N TRP A 275 0.66 -6.65 -17.88
CA TRP A 275 1.77 -6.23 -17.03
C TRP A 275 3.08 -6.95 -17.39
N ALA A 276 3.03 -8.28 -17.51
CA ALA A 276 4.20 -9.09 -17.82
C ALA A 276 4.71 -8.90 -19.27
N GLY A 277 3.89 -8.35 -20.17
CA GLY A 277 4.25 -8.08 -21.56
C GLY A 277 5.06 -6.79 -21.78
N HIS A 278 5.23 -5.95 -20.77
CA HIS A 278 5.90 -4.65 -20.88
C HIS A 278 7.31 -4.61 -20.28
N THR A 279 8.13 -3.65 -20.74
CA THR A 279 9.50 -3.41 -20.27
C THR A 279 9.52 -2.33 -19.18
N TRP A 280 10.13 -2.63 -18.02
CA TRP A 280 10.16 -1.74 -16.85
C TRP A 280 11.48 -0.98 -16.77
N MET A 281 11.46 0.33 -17.04
CA MET A 281 12.69 1.14 -17.17
C MET A 281 13.12 1.87 -15.89
N GLN A 282 12.24 2.09 -14.92
CA GLN A 282 12.54 2.90 -13.74
C GLN A 282 12.24 2.14 -12.43
N PRO A 283 13.19 2.08 -11.46
CA PRO A 283 13.06 1.30 -10.22
C PRO A 283 11.83 1.63 -9.36
N ALA A 284 11.47 2.91 -9.25
CA ALA A 284 10.32 3.36 -8.45
C ALA A 284 8.96 2.83 -8.93
N TRP A 285 8.88 2.32 -10.16
CA TRP A 285 7.66 1.75 -10.76
C TRP A 285 7.69 0.22 -10.79
N ILE A 286 8.74 -0.37 -10.22
CA ILE A 286 8.88 -1.82 -10.06
C ILE A 286 8.19 -2.19 -8.75
N VAL A 287 6.86 -2.15 -8.75
CA VAL A 287 6.06 -2.84 -7.74
C VAL A 287 5.36 -3.98 -8.46
N PRO A 288 5.79 -5.24 -8.27
CA PRO A 288 5.10 -6.38 -8.86
C PRO A 288 3.63 -6.39 -8.43
N PRO A 289 2.66 -6.62 -9.34
CA PRO A 289 1.25 -6.77 -9.00
C PRO A 289 1.02 -8.01 -8.12
N ALA A 290 1.96 -8.94 -8.14
CA ALA A 290 2.02 -10.09 -7.24
C ALA A 290 3.42 -10.15 -6.60
N PRO A 291 3.56 -10.05 -5.27
CA PRO A 291 4.72 -10.61 -4.55
C PRO A 291 5.04 -12.05 -4.99
N ALA A 292 6.30 -12.45 -4.82
CA ALA A 292 6.73 -13.84 -5.01
C ALA A 292 6.00 -14.86 -4.09
N HIS A 293 5.23 -14.38 -3.12
CA HIS A 293 4.33 -15.15 -2.27
C HIS A 293 2.88 -14.78 -2.55
N PRO A 294 1.95 -15.74 -2.74
CA PRO A 294 0.52 -15.42 -2.87
C PRO A 294 0.04 -14.63 -1.65
N GLY A 295 -0.47 -13.40 -1.84
CA GLY A 295 -1.19 -12.63 -0.82
C GLY A 295 -0.51 -11.39 -0.19
N ALA A 296 0.73 -11.02 -0.55
CA ALA A 296 1.34 -9.77 -0.05
C ALA A 296 0.87 -8.51 -0.84
N CYS A 297 0.64 -7.43 -0.12
CA CYS A 297 0.16 -6.12 -0.59
C CYS A 297 0.68 -5.06 0.39
N TRP A 298 0.56 -3.77 0.11
CA TRP A 298 0.94 -2.70 1.04
C TRP A 298 0.27 -2.83 2.43
N MET A 299 -0.89 -3.50 2.51
CA MET A 299 -1.57 -3.84 3.76
C MET A 299 -1.09 -5.16 4.43
N HIS A 300 -0.31 -6.00 3.74
CA HIS A 300 0.33 -7.22 4.27
C HIS A 300 1.81 -7.36 3.84
N PRO A 301 2.74 -6.62 4.49
CA PRO A 301 4.18 -6.87 4.47
C PRO A 301 4.68 -8.19 5.11
#